data_AF-A0A350YPR5-F1
#
_entry.id   AF-A0A350YPR5-F1
#
_cell.length_a   1.000
_cell.length_b   1.000
_cell.length_c   1.000
_cell.angle_alpha   90.00
_cell.angle_beta   90.00
_cell.angle_gamma   90.00
#
_symmetry.space_group_name_H-M   'P 1'
#
loop_
_entity.id
_entity.type
_entity.pdbx_description
1 polymer ?
#
loop_
_entity_poly.entity_id
_entity_poly.type
_entity_poly.pdbx_seq_one_letter_code
_entity_poly.pdbx_strand_id
1 'polypeptide(L)'
;MRNRDTALQIFLAGVRSVLPEKLITDILSLKGQVLVAGSHEISLGSVENIRVIGAGKASAAMGHYVECILGDRISGGHIVVKYGHSCLL
;
A
#
# COMPACT_ATOMS: atom_id res chain seq x y z
N MET A 1 -24.45 -25.64 3.38
CA MET A 1 -22.98 -25.43 3.51
C MET A 1 -22.52 -26.07 4.80
N ARG A 2 -21.39 -26.78 4.82
CA ARG A 2 -20.86 -27.36 6.07
C ARG A 2 -20.22 -26.24 6.90
N ASN A 3 -20.41 -26.23 8.22
CA ASN A 3 -19.91 -25.17 9.11
C ASN A 3 -18.41 -24.87 8.93
N ARG A 4 -17.59 -25.88 8.58
CA ARG A 4 -16.17 -25.72 8.23
C ARG A 4 -15.95 -24.81 7.03
N ASP A 5 -16.74 -24.98 5.96
CA ASP A 5 -16.58 -24.22 4.72
C ASP A 5 -16.96 -22.75 4.96
N THR A 6 -18.02 -22.50 5.74
CA THR A 6 -18.41 -21.15 6.19
C THR A 6 -17.33 -20.49 7.06
N ALA A 7 -16.78 -21.21 8.04
CA ALA A 7 -15.72 -20.68 8.91
C ALA A 7 -14.46 -20.33 8.11
N LEU A 8 -14.05 -21.17 7.15
CA LEU A 8 -12.92 -20.91 6.28
C LEU A 8 -13.15 -19.67 5.41
N GLN A 9 -14.36 -19.47 4.89
CA GLN A 9 -14.69 -18.28 4.11
C GLN A 9 -14.57 -17.00 4.93
N ILE A 10 -15.10 -16.99 6.15
CA ILE A 10 -14.99 -15.83 7.08
C ILE A 10 -13.52 -15.54 7.39
N PHE A 11 -12.74 -16.56 7.73
CA PHE A 11 -11.32 -16.41 8.01
C PHE A 11 -10.55 -15.83 6.81
N LEU A 12 -10.72 -16.41 5.62
CA LEU A 12 -10.03 -15.95 4.43
C LEU A 12 -10.48 -14.56 3.98
N ALA A 13 -11.74 -14.17 4.26
CA ALA A 13 -12.19 -12.80 4.02
C ALA A 13 -11.43 -11.80 4.91
N GLY A 14 -11.25 -12.11 6.19
CA GLY A 14 -10.44 -11.31 7.10
C GLY A 14 -8.96 -11.24 6.71
N VAL A 15 -8.38 -12.35 6.25
CA VAL A 15 -7.00 -12.35 5.74
C VAL A 15 -6.88 -11.47 4.49
N ARG A 16 -7.80 -11.60 3.53
CA ARG A 16 -7.78 -10.79 2.30
C ARG A 16 -7.97 -9.30 2.57
N SER A 17 -8.77 -8.92 3.57
CA SER A 17 -9.03 -7.52 3.88
C SER A 17 -7.80 -6.75 4.39
N VAL A 18 -6.76 -7.46 4.85
CA VAL A 18 -5.55 -6.85 5.41
C VAL A 18 -4.30 -7.11 4.56
N LEU A 19 -4.47 -7.59 3.32
CA LEU A 19 -3.34 -7.75 2.40
C LEU A 19 -2.79 -6.37 1.98
N PRO A 20 -1.46 -6.25 1.75
CA PRO A 20 -0.81 -4.98 1.43
C PRO A 20 -1.46 -4.20 0.28
N GLU A 21 -1.80 -4.89 -0.82
CA GLU A 21 -2.49 -4.29 -1.96
C GLU A 21 -3.76 -3.58 -1.52
N LYS A 22 -4.66 -4.33 -0.91
CA LYS A 22 -5.98 -3.86 -0.52
C LYS A 22 -5.87 -2.70 0.47
N LEU A 23 -5.01 -2.82 1.48
CA LEU A 23 -4.81 -1.75 2.46
C LEU A 23 -4.33 -0.46 1.81
N ILE A 24 -3.37 -0.55 0.87
CA ILE A 24 -2.83 0.62 0.19
C ILE A 24 -3.85 1.21 -0.79
N THR A 25 -4.48 0.40 -1.64
CA THR A 25 -5.46 0.90 -2.62
C THR A 25 -6.74 1.42 -1.98
N ASP A 26 -7.11 0.93 -0.80
CA ASP A 26 -8.30 1.41 -0.07
C ASP A 26 -8.08 2.82 0.53
N ILE A 27 -6.84 3.20 0.84
CA ILE A 27 -6.53 4.48 1.50
C ILE A 27 -5.76 5.47 0.63
N LEU A 28 -5.04 5.00 -0.39
CA LEU A 28 -4.17 5.83 -1.21
C LEU A 28 -4.66 5.81 -2.66
N SER A 29 -4.86 6.98 -3.24
CA SER A 29 -5.12 7.10 -4.68
C SER A 29 -4.62 8.43 -5.21
N LEU A 30 -4.23 8.46 -6.49
CA LEU A 30 -3.77 9.67 -7.15
C LEU A 30 -4.69 9.96 -8.34
N LYS A 31 -5.32 11.15 -8.33
CA LYS A 31 -6.19 11.61 -9.42
C LYS A 31 -5.66 12.94 -9.95
N GLY A 32 -5.00 12.91 -11.10
CA GLY A 32 -4.34 14.08 -11.67
C GLY A 32 -3.22 14.59 -10.74
N GLN A 33 -3.45 15.74 -10.13
CA GLN A 33 -2.53 16.37 -9.17
C GLN A 33 -2.97 16.22 -7.71
N VAL A 34 -4.06 15.51 -7.42
CA VAL A 34 -4.56 15.36 -6.04
C VAL A 34 -4.27 13.95 -5.55
N LEU A 35 -3.45 13.86 -4.50
CA LEU A 35 -3.21 12.64 -3.76
C LEU A 35 -4.22 12.54 -2.61
N VAL A 36 -4.99 11.46 -2.60
CA VAL A 36 -5.86 11.10 -1.47
C VAL A 36 -5.11 10.09 -0.61
N ALA A 37 -4.97 10.38 0.68
CA ALA A 37 -4.35 9.52 1.69
C ALA A 37 -5.24 9.43 2.95
N GLY A 38 -6.10 8.41 3.00
CA GLY A 38 -7.16 8.27 3.98
C GLY A 38 -8.14 9.43 3.87
N SER A 39 -8.25 10.22 4.94
CA SER A 39 -9.08 11.43 4.98
C SER A 39 -8.38 12.70 4.46
N HIS A 40 -7.12 12.60 4.02
CA HIS A 40 -6.35 13.75 3.57
C HIS A 40 -6.38 13.85 2.05
N GLU A 41 -6.67 15.04 1.55
CA GLU A 41 -6.50 15.39 0.14
C GLU A 41 -5.37 16.41 0.02
N ILE A 42 -4.37 16.07 -0.79
CA ILE A 42 -3.13 16.85 -0.92
C ILE A 42 -2.97 17.24 -2.38
N SER A 43 -2.99 18.55 -2.66
CA SER A 43 -2.63 19.05 -3.98
C SER A 43 -1.12 18.99 -4.17
N LEU A 44 -0.68 18.28 -5.20
CA LEU A 44 0.72 18.12 -5.58
C LEU A 44 1.20 19.22 -6.53
N GLY A 45 0.39 20.25 -6.82
CA GLY A 45 0.73 21.31 -7.78
C GLY A 45 2.02 22.08 -7.44
N SER A 46 2.32 22.25 -6.15
CA SER A 46 3.54 22.89 -5.65
C SER A 46 4.51 21.92 -4.98
N VAL A 47 4.25 20.62 -5.05
CA VAL A 47 5.10 19.60 -4.41
C VAL A 47 6.21 19.21 -5.38
N GLU A 48 7.42 19.66 -5.09
CA GLU A 48 8.59 19.39 -5.93
C GLU A 48 9.11 17.96 -5.75
N ASN A 49 9.01 17.41 -4.53
CA ASN A 49 9.60 16.13 -4.19
C ASN A 49 8.61 15.25 -3.43
N ILE A 50 8.42 14.02 -3.91
CA ILE A 50 7.67 12.99 -3.21
C ILE A 50 8.63 11.89 -2.79
N ARG A 51 8.68 11.59 -1.49
CA ARG A 51 9.54 10.53 -0.96
C ARG A 51 8.73 9.46 -0.28
N VAL A 52 9.07 8.19 -0.53
CA VAL A 52 8.42 7.04 0.11
C VAL A 52 9.33 6.48 1.20
N ILE A 53 8.84 6.47 2.43
CA ILE A 53 9.53 5.87 3.57
C ILE A 53 8.67 4.81 4.23
N GLY A 54 9.27 3.69 4.62
CA GLY A 54 8.56 2.61 5.28
C GLY A 54 9.47 1.74 6.12
N ALA A 55 8.96 1.22 7.23
CA ALA A 55 9.67 0.26 8.05
C ALA A 55 8.69 -0.78 8.62
N GLY A 56 9.06 -2.06 8.54
CA GLY A 56 8.23 -3.15 9.04
C GLY A 56 8.22 -4.38 8.13
N LYS A 57 7.71 -5.50 8.64
CA LYS A 57 7.77 -6.81 7.94
C LYS A 57 7.08 -6.78 6.57
N ALA A 58 6.00 -6.03 6.44
CA ALA A 58 5.18 -5.94 5.23
C ALA A 58 5.53 -4.72 4.36
N SER A 59 6.45 -3.85 4.80
CA SER A 59 6.66 -2.55 4.17
C SER A 59 7.22 -2.63 2.76
N ALA A 60 7.94 -3.71 2.41
CA ALA A 60 8.36 -3.95 1.03
C ALA A 60 7.15 -4.11 0.11
N ALA A 61 6.20 -4.99 0.46
CA ALA A 61 4.99 -5.21 -0.32
C ALA A 61 4.06 -3.97 -0.32
N MET A 62 3.91 -3.29 0.81
CA MET A 62 3.14 -2.04 0.86
C MET A 62 3.77 -0.95 -0.01
N GLY A 63 5.10 -0.83 0.03
CA GLY A 63 5.84 0.13 -0.77
C GLY A 63 5.68 -0.08 -2.27
N HIS A 64 5.70 -1.33 -2.72
CA HIS A 64 5.43 -1.67 -4.12
C HIS A 64 4.08 -1.09 -4.60
N TYR A 65 2.99 -1.24 -3.82
CA TYR A 65 1.70 -0.68 -4.23
C TYR A 65 1.66 0.84 -4.16
N VAL A 66 2.42 1.47 -3.27
CA VAL A 66 2.62 2.92 -3.27
C VAL A 66 3.35 3.37 -4.54
N GLU A 67 4.39 2.64 -4.97
CA GLU A 67 5.11 2.87 -6.22
C GLU A 67 4.19 2.73 -7.43
N CYS A 68 3.33 1.70 -7.47
CA CYS A 68 2.33 1.54 -8.52
C CYS A 68 1.35 2.72 -8.62
N ILE A 69 0.98 3.34 -7.50
CA ILE A 69 0.03 4.46 -7.47
C ILE A 69 0.70 5.79 -7.85
N LEU A 70 1.91 6.06 -7.34
CA LEU A 70 2.58 7.34 -7.51
C LEU A 70 3.48 7.40 -8.75
N GLY A 71 3.97 6.25 -9.22
CA GLY A 71 4.84 6.12 -10.38
C GLY A 71 6.03 7.07 -10.35
N ASP A 72 6.30 7.67 -11.51
CA ASP A 72 7.45 8.56 -11.76
C ASP A 72 7.46 9.85 -10.90
N ARG A 73 6.40 10.10 -10.11
CA ARG A 73 6.40 11.25 -9.18
C ARG A 73 7.26 11.00 -7.95
N ILE A 74 7.62 9.75 -7.66
CA ILE A 74 8.51 9.42 -6.55
C ILE A 74 9.93 9.88 -6.89
N SER A 75 10.44 10.84 -6.12
CA SER A 75 11.80 11.37 -6.24
C SER A 75 12.85 10.50 -5.55
N GLY A 76 12.42 9.55 -4.71
CA GLY A 76 13.28 8.60 -4.01
C GLY A 76 12.68 8.13 -2.69
N GLY A 77 13.41 7.32 -1.92
CA GLY A 77 12.87 6.76 -0.69
C GLY A 77 13.71 5.66 -0.06
N HIS A 78 13.25 5.15 1.08
CA HIS A 78 13.84 4.00 1.75
C HIS A 78 12.77 3.14 2.41
N ILE A 79 12.85 1.83 2.18
CA ILE A 79 12.04 0.84 2.86
C ILE A 79 12.95 -0.11 3.63
N VAL A 80 12.71 -0.21 4.93
CA VAL A 80 13.50 -1.05 5.85
C VAL A 80 12.69 -2.27 6.26
N VAL A 81 13.17 -3.44 5.87
CA VAL A 81 12.57 -4.74 6.18
C VAL A 81 13.59 -5.69 6.76
N LYS A 82 13.12 -6.81 7.32
CA LYS A 82 14.00 -7.89 7.76
C LYS A 82 14.78 -8.47 6.58
N TYR A 83 15.97 -8.99 6.83
CA TYR A 83 16.73 -9.76 5.84
C TYR A 83 15.89 -10.84 5.16
N GLY A 84 16.04 -10.92 3.84
CA GLY A 84 15.30 -11.84 2.96
C GLY A 84 13.82 -11.49 2.79
N HIS A 85 13.39 -10.28 3.13
CA HIS A 85 11.98 -9.82 2.98
C HIS A 85 11.86 -8.57 2.09
N SER A 86 12.91 -8.20 1.36
CA SER A 86 12.77 -7.29 0.22
C SER A 86 11.91 -7.97 -0.86
N CYS A 87 11.10 -7.21 -1.59
CA CYS A 87 10.33 -7.75 -2.71
C CYS A 87 10.37 -6.82 -3.93
N LEU A 88 10.17 -7.44 -5.09
CA LEU A 88 9.93 -6.80 -6.39
C LEU A 88 8.61 -7.33 -6.95
N LEU A 89 7.61 -7.52 -6.07
CA LEU A 89 6.29 -8.05 -6.44
C LEU A 89 5.75 -7.36 -7.70
#